data_AF-A0A060ULX5-F1
#
_entry.id   AF-A0A060ULX5-F1
#
_cell.length_a   1.000
_cell.length_b   1.000
_cell.length_c   1.000
_cell.angle_alpha   90.00
_cell.angle_beta   90.00
_cell.angle_gamma   90.00
#
_symmetry.space_group_name_H-M   'P 1'
#
loop_
_entity.id
_entity.type
_entity.pdbx_description
1 polymer ?
#
loop_
_entity_poly.entity_id
_entity_poly.type
_entity_poly.pdbx_seq_one_letter_code
_entity_poly.pdbx_strand_id
1 'polypeptide(L)'
;MSPFSVSLSDRVHVGMMGIVYDLEPHRGDMTDKRLRRELGREAAAFLSCYCARIKNEFDQLKRPLQFSVGIEYRLALTKSLDEADIVLSQGPDAGTAVQIAEIPKDSSKSHPNRQKEVIQKVKAAVPGLAINQHDIQCVNKAYDVKKRPEYFYQGKVKGSPAQYSQAFVDWLIQQHQRDGEFFSKAKAESKAAGR
;
A
#
# COMPACT_ATOMS: atom_id res chain seq x y z
N MET A 1 0.63 -29.05 -30.30
CA MET A 1 1.68 -28.19 -29.71
C MET A 1 1.32 -27.91 -28.27
N SER A 2 2.16 -28.29 -27.32
CA SER A 2 1.90 -28.06 -25.89
C SER A 2 2.01 -26.55 -25.59
N PRO A 3 1.04 -25.92 -24.92
CA PRO A 3 1.09 -24.50 -24.55
C PRO A 3 2.21 -24.16 -23.56
N PHE A 4 2.95 -25.16 -23.04
CA PHE A 4 4.10 -24.99 -22.15
C PHE A 4 5.47 -25.03 -22.85
N SER A 5 5.51 -25.09 -24.19
CA SER A 5 6.77 -25.19 -24.94
C SER A 5 7.44 -23.85 -25.27
N VAL A 6 6.92 -22.73 -24.75
CA VAL A 6 7.49 -21.39 -25.00
C VAL A 6 8.13 -20.90 -23.72
N SER A 7 9.45 -20.74 -23.75
CA SER A 7 10.18 -20.21 -22.60
C SER A 7 9.86 -18.72 -22.44
N LEU A 8 9.54 -18.29 -21.22
CA LEU A 8 9.30 -16.88 -20.91
C LEU A 8 10.53 -16.01 -21.23
N SER A 9 11.73 -16.60 -21.20
CA SER A 9 13.00 -15.94 -21.54
C SER A 9 13.02 -15.40 -22.97
N ASP A 10 12.19 -15.97 -23.84
CA ASP A 10 12.15 -15.61 -25.26
C ASP A 10 11.20 -14.43 -25.52
N ARG A 11 10.41 -14.01 -24.53
CA ARG A 11 9.40 -12.93 -24.67
C ARG A 11 9.51 -11.80 -23.65
N VAL A 12 10.21 -12.00 -22.55
CA VAL A 12 10.24 -11.05 -21.44
C VAL A 12 11.67 -10.57 -21.19
N HIS A 13 11.88 -9.25 -21.18
CA HIS A 13 13.18 -8.65 -20.87
C HIS A 13 13.67 -9.14 -19.50
N VAL A 14 14.97 -9.41 -19.36
CA VAL A 14 15.58 -10.01 -18.15
C VAL A 14 15.22 -9.26 -16.86
N GLY A 15 15.11 -7.92 -16.94
CA GLY A 15 14.66 -7.08 -15.83
C GLY A 15 13.19 -7.27 -15.42
N MET A 16 12.30 -7.58 -16.37
CA MET A 16 10.90 -7.92 -16.08
C MET A 16 10.76 -9.36 -15.60
N MET A 17 11.67 -10.27 -15.99
CA MET A 17 11.66 -11.65 -15.49
C MET A 17 11.84 -11.69 -13.96
N GLY A 18 12.71 -10.85 -13.40
CA GLY A 18 12.93 -10.77 -11.96
C GLY A 18 11.70 -10.32 -11.15
N ILE A 19 10.71 -9.70 -11.80
CA ILE A 19 9.42 -9.31 -11.19
C ILE A 19 8.42 -10.47 -11.25
N VAL A 20 8.51 -11.30 -12.28
CA VAL A 20 7.57 -12.41 -12.55
C VAL A 20 7.95 -13.68 -11.78
N TYR A 21 9.24 -13.90 -11.52
CA TYR A 21 9.68 -15.03 -10.72
C TYR A 21 9.47 -14.74 -9.23
N ASP A 22 8.68 -15.59 -8.58
CA ASP A 22 8.46 -15.63 -7.12
C ASP A 22 9.69 -16.18 -6.37
N LEU A 23 10.88 -15.79 -6.82
CA LEU A 23 12.15 -16.13 -6.19
C LEU A 23 12.47 -15.04 -5.17
N GLU A 24 12.51 -15.43 -3.91
CA GLU A 24 13.00 -14.54 -2.87
C GLU A 24 14.45 -14.13 -3.22
N PRO A 25 14.77 -12.82 -3.31
CA PRO A 25 16.03 -12.33 -3.89
C PRO A 25 17.30 -12.95 -3.27
N HIS A 26 17.23 -13.31 -1.99
CA HIS A 26 18.33 -13.92 -1.24
C HIS A 26 18.66 -15.36 -1.67
N ARG A 27 17.73 -16.06 -2.34
CA ARG A 27 17.94 -17.42 -2.86
C ARG A 27 18.62 -17.44 -4.23
N GLY A 28 18.56 -16.33 -4.97
CA GLY A 28 19.23 -16.15 -6.26
C GLY A 28 20.62 -15.53 -6.16
N ASP A 29 21.06 -15.17 -4.95
CA ASP A 29 22.35 -14.53 -4.72
C ASP A 29 23.46 -15.58 -4.55
N MET A 30 24.66 -15.26 -5.05
CA MET A 30 25.88 -16.06 -4.86
C MET A 30 26.34 -16.11 -3.41
N THR A 31 25.68 -15.37 -2.50
CA THR A 31 25.85 -15.53 -1.05
C THR A 31 25.14 -16.78 -0.50
N ASP A 32 24.15 -17.32 -1.20
CA ASP A 32 23.42 -18.53 -0.80
C ASP A 32 24.31 -19.79 -0.90
N LYS A 33 24.50 -20.46 0.24
CA LYS A 33 25.29 -21.69 0.33
C LYS A 33 24.67 -22.85 -0.46
N ARG A 34 23.34 -22.90 -0.59
CA ARG A 34 22.63 -23.95 -1.33
C ARG A 34 22.89 -23.82 -2.82
N LEU A 35 22.71 -22.62 -3.36
CA LEU A 35 22.97 -22.31 -4.77
C LEU A 35 24.43 -22.61 -5.15
N ARG A 36 25.39 -22.18 -4.33
CA ARG A 36 26.82 -22.46 -4.56
C ARG A 36 27.16 -23.95 -4.57
N ARG A 37 26.45 -24.77 -3.78
CA ARG A 37 26.64 -26.23 -3.76
C ARG A 37 26.07 -26.87 -5.02
N GLU A 38 24.91 -26.43 -5.46
CA GLU A 38 24.24 -26.91 -6.68
C GLU A 38 25.03 -26.59 -7.95
N LEU A 39 25.59 -25.38 -8.03
CA LEU A 39 26.43 -24.94 -9.15
C LEU A 39 27.82 -25.60 -9.17
N GLY A 40 28.32 -26.05 -8.02
CA GLY A 40 29.69 -26.55 -7.87
C GLY A 40 30.72 -25.43 -7.68
N ARG A 41 31.91 -25.80 -7.19
CA ARG A 41 32.94 -24.86 -6.71
C ARG A 41 33.44 -23.92 -7.81
N GLU A 42 33.76 -24.45 -8.99
CA GLU A 42 34.35 -23.66 -10.08
C GLU A 42 33.33 -22.69 -10.68
N ALA A 43 32.13 -23.15 -10.99
CA ALA A 43 31.08 -22.30 -11.53
C ALA A 43 30.68 -21.20 -10.52
N ALA A 44 30.58 -21.54 -9.23
CA ALA A 44 30.28 -20.56 -8.20
C ALA A 44 31.39 -19.51 -8.06
N ALA A 45 32.67 -19.90 -8.15
CA ALA A 45 33.79 -18.97 -8.13
C ALA A 45 33.78 -18.05 -9.35
N PHE A 46 33.58 -18.62 -10.55
CA PHE A 46 33.49 -17.85 -11.80
C PHE A 46 32.37 -16.82 -11.75
N LEU A 47 31.15 -17.23 -11.39
CA LEU A 47 29.99 -16.33 -11.30
C LEU A 47 30.19 -15.25 -10.24
N SER A 48 30.77 -15.58 -9.09
CA SER A 48 31.09 -14.58 -8.06
C SER A 48 32.05 -13.51 -8.57
N CYS A 49 33.13 -13.92 -9.25
CA CYS A 49 34.09 -13.00 -9.86
C CYS A 49 33.44 -12.16 -10.97
N TYR A 50 32.60 -12.78 -11.80
CA TYR A 50 31.90 -12.10 -12.88
C TYR A 50 30.92 -11.04 -12.36
N CYS A 51 30.12 -11.37 -11.33
CA CYS A 51 29.24 -10.42 -10.65
C CYS A 51 30.01 -9.25 -10.03
N ALA A 52 31.17 -9.53 -9.40
CA ALA A 52 32.02 -8.48 -8.83
C ALA A 52 32.57 -7.54 -9.92
N ARG A 53 32.97 -8.09 -11.07
CA ARG A 53 33.41 -7.30 -12.22
C ARG A 53 32.31 -6.40 -12.76
N ILE A 54 31.11 -6.95 -12.98
CA ILE A 54 29.96 -6.15 -13.45
C ILE A 54 29.66 -5.01 -12.49
N LYS A 55 29.66 -5.27 -11.17
CA LYS A 55 29.46 -4.21 -10.16
C LYS A 55 30.51 -3.10 -10.27
N ASN A 56 31.77 -3.46 -10.41
CA ASN A 56 32.86 -2.50 -10.55
C ASN A 56 32.73 -1.67 -11.84
N GLU A 57 32.47 -2.32 -12.98
CA GLU A 57 32.20 -1.63 -14.25
C GLU A 57 31.00 -0.68 -14.14
N PHE A 58 29.94 -1.11 -13.47
CA PHE A 58 28.74 -0.31 -13.23
C PHE A 58 29.01 0.95 -12.39
N ASP A 59 29.81 0.81 -11.32
CA ASP A 59 30.21 1.94 -10.47
C ASP A 59 31.16 2.90 -11.21
N GLN A 60 32.09 2.38 -12.03
CA GLN A 60 32.97 3.21 -12.88
C GLN A 60 32.20 4.05 -13.89
N LEU A 61 31.12 3.50 -14.45
CA LEU A 61 30.25 4.20 -15.39
C LEU A 61 29.35 5.26 -14.73
N LYS A 62 29.55 5.54 -13.42
CA LYS A 62 28.76 6.51 -12.63
C LYS A 62 27.25 6.26 -12.71
N ARG A 63 26.85 4.99 -12.78
CA ARG A 63 25.44 4.53 -12.72
C ARG A 63 24.55 5.23 -13.76
N PRO A 64 24.74 4.92 -15.06
CA PRO A 64 23.97 5.56 -16.12
C PRO A 64 22.48 5.27 -15.98
N LEU A 65 21.64 6.26 -16.29
CA LEU A 65 20.17 6.13 -16.25
C LEU A 65 19.63 4.99 -17.13
N GLN A 66 20.37 4.60 -18.18
CA GLN A 66 20.00 3.53 -19.12
C GLN A 66 19.87 2.15 -18.45
N PHE A 67 20.50 1.96 -17.30
CA PHE A 67 20.44 0.73 -16.50
C PHE A 67 19.56 0.88 -15.24
N SER A 68 18.87 2.02 -15.10
CA SER A 68 18.01 2.31 -13.97
C SER A 68 16.54 2.21 -14.39
N VAL A 69 15.71 1.61 -13.54
CA VAL A 69 14.25 1.73 -13.69
C VAL A 69 13.85 3.05 -13.02
N GLY A 70 13.45 4.04 -13.81
CA GLY A 70 12.95 5.31 -13.28
C GLY A 70 11.64 5.08 -12.54
N ILE A 71 11.61 5.37 -11.24
CA ILE A 71 10.38 5.38 -10.45
C ILE A 71 10.05 6.85 -10.16
N GLU A 72 8.97 7.34 -10.76
CA GLU A 72 8.49 8.70 -10.54
C GLU A 72 7.60 8.74 -9.29
N TYR A 73 8.00 9.51 -8.29
CA TYR A 73 7.24 9.73 -7.05
C TYR A 73 6.80 11.19 -6.94
N ARG A 74 5.53 11.41 -6.61
CA ARG A 74 5.00 12.74 -6.24
C ARG A 74 4.98 12.84 -4.73
N LEU A 75 5.84 13.69 -4.17
CA LEU A 75 5.98 13.90 -2.73
C LEU A 75 5.24 15.18 -2.29
N ALA A 76 4.53 15.10 -1.16
CA ALA A 76 3.97 16.25 -0.46
C ALA A 76 4.48 16.27 0.99
N LEU A 77 5.09 17.37 1.42
CA LEU A 77 5.61 17.54 2.77
C LEU A 77 4.51 18.15 3.67
N THR A 78 4.04 17.40 4.66
CA THR A 78 3.08 17.87 5.68
C THR A 78 3.79 18.05 7.02
N LYS A 79 3.33 18.99 7.85
CA LYS A 79 3.98 19.35 9.14
C LYS A 79 3.72 18.35 10.28
N SER A 80 2.80 17.42 10.10
CA SER A 80 2.32 16.47 11.12
C SER A 80 3.05 15.12 11.00
N LEU A 81 3.81 14.75 12.04
CA LEU A 81 4.62 13.51 12.08
C LEU A 81 3.76 12.24 11.98
N ASP A 82 2.56 12.24 12.56
CA ASP A 82 1.61 11.11 12.55
C ASP A 82 0.87 10.96 11.21
N GLU A 83 0.95 11.96 10.33
CA GLU A 83 0.28 11.96 9.03
C GLU A 83 1.26 11.84 7.85
N ALA A 84 2.55 11.80 8.12
CA ALA A 84 3.58 11.74 7.09
C ALA A 84 3.63 10.34 6.46
N ASP A 85 3.57 10.30 5.12
CA ASP A 85 3.73 9.06 4.36
C ASP A 85 5.21 8.62 4.29
N ILE A 86 6.15 9.55 4.55
CA ILE A 86 7.61 9.31 4.65
C ILE A 86 8.17 10.12 5.81
N VAL A 87 8.94 9.47 6.70
CA VAL A 87 9.74 10.12 7.75
C VAL A 87 11.21 10.08 7.33
N LEU A 88 11.85 11.24 7.25
CA LEU A 88 13.28 11.35 6.97
C LEU A 88 14.02 11.52 8.30
N SER A 89 14.77 10.50 8.72
CA SER A 89 15.70 10.59 9.85
C SER A 89 17.14 10.67 9.34
N GLN A 90 17.93 11.55 9.95
CA GLN A 90 19.37 11.59 9.72
C GLN A 90 20.04 10.50 10.58
N GLY A 91 20.81 9.63 9.93
CA GLY A 91 21.72 8.72 10.63
C GLY A 91 22.87 9.48 11.29
N PRO A 92 23.55 8.89 12.29
CA PRO A 92 24.58 9.56 13.09
C PRO A 92 25.85 9.96 12.33
N ASP A 93 26.04 9.50 11.09
CA ASP A 93 27.20 9.86 10.27
C ASP A 93 26.83 10.84 9.15
N ALA A 94 27.43 12.02 9.23
CA ALA A 94 27.19 13.21 8.40
C ALA A 94 27.62 13.10 6.92
N GLY A 95 27.31 11.99 6.23
CA GLY A 95 27.74 11.82 4.85
C GLY A 95 27.08 10.74 3.99
N THR A 96 26.19 9.88 4.52
CA THR A 96 25.70 8.74 3.71
C THR A 96 24.19 8.54 3.84
N ALA A 97 23.52 8.63 2.68
CA ALA A 97 22.19 8.14 2.33
C ALA A 97 21.07 8.32 3.37
N VAL A 98 20.23 9.33 3.13
CA VAL A 98 18.89 9.44 3.72
C VAL A 98 18.14 8.13 3.45
N GLN A 99 17.86 7.36 4.51
CA GLN A 99 17.04 6.16 4.39
C GLN A 99 15.57 6.58 4.38
N ILE A 100 14.95 6.45 3.21
CA ILE A 100 13.50 6.61 3.03
C ILE A 100 12.85 5.37 3.64
N ALA A 101 12.34 5.48 4.86
CA ALA A 101 11.46 4.47 5.42
C ALA A 101 10.03 4.76 4.92
N GLU A 102 9.66 4.15 3.80
CA GLU A 102 8.24 4.01 3.46
C GLU A 102 7.61 3.09 4.51
N ILE A 103 6.61 3.57 5.24
CA ILE A 103 5.72 2.67 5.97
C ILE A 103 4.49 2.52 5.08
N PRO A 104 4.31 1.38 4.39
CA PRO A 104 3.07 1.10 3.69
C PRO A 104 1.91 1.27 4.69
N LYS A 105 1.02 2.23 4.43
CA LYS A 105 -0.14 2.50 5.27
C LYS A 105 -1.09 1.31 5.13
N ASP A 106 -0.87 0.30 5.97
CA ASP A 106 -1.67 -0.92 5.99
C ASP A 106 -3.14 -0.52 6.19
N SER A 107 -3.97 -0.76 5.18
CA SER A 107 -5.38 -0.41 5.24
C SER A 107 -6.11 -1.21 6.31
N SER A 108 -5.57 -2.38 6.69
CA SER A 108 -6.06 -3.17 7.82
C SER A 108 -5.85 -2.48 9.16
N LYS A 109 -4.91 -1.53 9.25
CA LYS A 109 -4.64 -0.74 10.46
C LYS A 109 -5.30 0.62 10.43
N SER A 110 -5.20 1.33 9.31
CA SER A 110 -5.76 2.69 9.18
C SER A 110 -7.28 2.69 8.98
N HIS A 111 -7.81 1.75 8.19
CA HIS A 111 -9.22 1.65 7.84
C HIS A 111 -9.71 0.20 7.98
N PRO A 112 -9.66 -0.38 9.19
CA PRO A 112 -9.99 -1.78 9.39
C PRO A 112 -11.44 -2.11 9.04
N ASN A 113 -12.34 -1.13 9.15
CA ASN A 113 -13.77 -1.41 9.23
C ASN A 113 -14.42 -1.44 7.84
N ARG A 114 -15.15 -2.50 7.52
CA ARG A 114 -16.15 -2.48 6.43
C ARG A 114 -17.45 -1.86 6.91
N GLN A 115 -18.33 -1.49 5.98
CA GLN A 115 -19.61 -0.87 6.31
C GLN A 115 -20.46 -1.69 7.33
N LYS A 116 -20.43 -3.03 7.23
CA LYS A 116 -21.10 -3.93 8.18
C LYS A 116 -20.53 -3.79 9.60
N GLU A 117 -19.22 -3.67 9.73
CA GLU A 117 -18.53 -3.55 11.02
C GLU A 117 -18.76 -2.17 11.64
N VAL A 118 -18.79 -1.11 10.82
CA VAL A 118 -19.21 0.24 11.28
C VAL A 118 -20.59 0.18 11.92
N ILE A 119 -21.57 -0.45 11.25
CA ILE A 119 -22.94 -0.59 11.78
C ILE A 119 -22.93 -1.36 13.10
N GLN A 120 -22.19 -2.46 13.19
CA GLN A 120 -22.08 -3.26 14.41
C GLN A 120 -21.49 -2.45 15.57
N LYS A 121 -20.39 -1.74 15.33
CA LYS A 121 -19.73 -0.90 16.36
C LYS A 121 -20.62 0.23 16.84
N VAL A 122 -21.32 0.91 15.93
CA VAL A 122 -22.24 2.00 16.29
C VAL A 122 -23.44 1.47 17.10
N LYS A 123 -24.03 0.33 16.70
CA LYS A 123 -25.11 -0.32 17.46
C LYS A 123 -24.68 -0.80 18.84
N ALA A 124 -23.45 -1.29 18.97
CA ALA A 124 -22.90 -1.70 20.26
C ALA A 124 -22.69 -0.50 21.19
N ALA A 125 -22.27 0.65 20.64
CA ALA A 125 -22.05 1.88 21.40
C ALA A 125 -23.35 2.60 21.78
N VAL A 126 -24.40 2.50 20.95
CA VAL A 126 -25.70 3.15 21.18
C VAL A 126 -26.82 2.10 21.16
N PRO A 127 -27.15 1.49 22.31
CA PRO A 127 -28.23 0.52 22.41
C PRO A 127 -29.57 1.13 21.98
N GLY A 128 -30.35 0.39 21.18
CA GLY A 128 -31.65 0.84 20.67
C GLY A 128 -31.59 1.58 19.33
N LEU A 129 -30.40 1.91 18.82
CA LEU A 129 -30.26 2.59 17.53
C LEU A 129 -30.49 1.64 16.35
N ALA A 130 -31.59 1.86 15.62
CA ALA A 130 -31.98 1.07 14.46
C ALA A 130 -31.36 1.61 13.15
N ILE A 131 -30.05 1.48 12.98
CA ILE A 131 -29.35 1.82 11.74
C ILE A 131 -29.12 0.61 10.81
N ASN A 132 -29.10 0.86 9.50
CA ASN A 132 -28.84 -0.11 8.44
C ASN A 132 -27.79 0.39 7.44
N GLN A 133 -27.53 -0.42 6.40
CA GLN A 133 -26.54 -0.08 5.37
C GLN A 133 -26.91 1.16 4.57
N HIS A 134 -28.19 1.36 4.29
CA HIS A 134 -28.68 2.51 3.55
C HIS A 134 -28.47 3.82 4.34
N ASP A 135 -28.66 3.79 5.67
CA ASP A 135 -28.43 4.97 6.52
C ASP A 135 -26.98 5.46 6.43
N ILE A 136 -26.02 4.55 6.48
CA ILE A 136 -24.59 4.89 6.33
C ILE A 136 -24.29 5.40 4.92
N GLN A 137 -24.95 4.90 3.87
CA GLN A 137 -24.79 5.43 2.52
C GLN A 137 -25.33 6.87 2.40
N CYS A 138 -26.46 7.16 3.04
CA CYS A 138 -27.01 8.52 3.08
C CYS A 138 -26.07 9.49 3.80
N VAL A 139 -25.50 9.08 4.94
CA VAL A 139 -24.49 9.88 5.65
C VAL A 139 -23.25 10.11 4.78
N ASN A 140 -22.76 9.06 4.12
CA ASN A 140 -21.60 9.18 3.23
C ASN A 140 -21.83 10.19 2.10
N LYS A 141 -23.06 10.26 1.58
CA LYS A 141 -23.43 11.20 0.52
C LYS A 141 -23.62 12.62 1.05
N ALA A 142 -24.40 12.79 2.13
CA ALA A 142 -24.71 14.11 2.70
C ALA A 142 -23.47 14.84 3.20
N TYR A 143 -22.50 14.11 3.77
CA TYR A 143 -21.31 14.70 4.40
C TYR A 143 -20.01 14.55 3.59
N ASP A 144 -20.12 14.09 2.33
CA ASP A 144 -18.98 13.89 1.43
C ASP A 144 -17.87 13.02 2.04
N VAL A 145 -18.24 11.98 2.79
CA VAL A 145 -17.30 11.16 3.58
C VAL A 145 -16.21 10.52 2.70
N LYS A 146 -16.53 10.19 1.46
CA LYS A 146 -15.55 9.62 0.51
C LYS A 146 -14.41 10.58 0.14
N LYS A 147 -14.59 11.89 0.35
CA LYS A 147 -13.53 12.90 0.12
C LYS A 147 -12.65 13.10 1.35
N ARG A 148 -12.98 12.47 2.48
CA ARG A 148 -12.30 12.63 3.77
C ARG A 148 -11.37 11.43 4.04
N PRO A 149 -10.06 11.55 3.75
CA PRO A 149 -9.11 10.44 3.89
C PRO A 149 -8.92 9.96 5.33
N GLU A 150 -9.30 10.78 6.32
CA GLU A 150 -9.32 10.41 7.74
C GLU A 150 -10.45 9.42 8.08
N TYR A 151 -11.48 9.32 7.24
CA TYR A 151 -12.67 8.49 7.47
C TYR A 151 -12.79 7.34 6.48
N PHE A 152 -12.40 7.54 5.23
CA PHE A 152 -12.68 6.63 4.14
C PHE A 152 -11.42 6.28 3.34
N TYR A 153 -11.28 4.99 3.07
CA TYR A 153 -10.29 4.46 2.16
C TYR A 153 -10.93 3.48 1.17
N GLN A 154 -10.56 3.61 -0.09
CA GLN A 154 -10.85 2.60 -1.11
C GLN A 154 -9.62 2.43 -2.00
N GLY A 155 -9.13 1.20 -2.08
CA GLY A 155 -7.99 0.87 -2.94
C GLY A 155 -8.25 1.22 -4.41
N LYS A 156 -7.18 1.56 -5.14
CA LYS A 156 -7.24 1.92 -6.57
C LYS A 156 -7.57 0.72 -7.47
N VAL A 157 -7.41 -0.51 -6.98
CA VAL A 157 -7.74 -1.72 -7.74
C VAL A 157 -9.26 -1.85 -7.87
N LYS A 158 -9.75 -2.08 -9.08
CA LYS A 158 -11.18 -2.28 -9.35
C LYS A 158 -11.73 -3.42 -8.49
N GLY A 159 -12.77 -3.14 -7.72
CA GLY A 159 -13.36 -4.10 -6.78
C GLY A 159 -12.77 -4.06 -5.37
N SER A 160 -11.83 -3.15 -5.08
CA SER A 160 -11.37 -2.93 -3.70
C SER A 160 -12.55 -2.56 -2.80
N PRO A 161 -12.72 -3.24 -1.65
CA PRO A 161 -13.81 -2.95 -0.75
C PRO A 161 -13.68 -1.54 -0.18
N ALA A 162 -14.81 -0.89 0.06
CA ALA A 162 -14.86 0.35 0.82
C ALA A 162 -14.52 0.07 2.29
N GLN A 163 -13.57 0.81 2.81
CA GLN A 163 -13.03 0.68 4.16
C GLN A 163 -13.14 2.01 4.92
N TYR A 164 -13.34 1.92 6.23
CA TYR A 164 -13.58 3.04 7.11
C TYR A 164 -12.66 2.98 8.33
N SER A 165 -12.20 4.14 8.78
CA SER A 165 -11.38 4.26 9.98
C SER A 165 -12.21 4.12 11.25
N GLN A 166 -11.54 4.03 12.41
CA GLN A 166 -12.22 4.13 13.70
C GLN A 166 -12.74 5.56 13.96
N ALA A 167 -12.02 6.58 13.49
CA ALA A 167 -12.45 7.98 13.60
C ALA A 167 -13.83 8.24 12.97
N PHE A 168 -14.14 7.55 11.86
CA PHE A 168 -15.48 7.62 11.28
C PHE A 168 -16.58 7.06 12.21
N VAL A 169 -16.30 5.93 12.87
CA VAL A 169 -17.24 5.32 13.85
C VAL A 169 -17.47 6.27 15.02
N ASP A 170 -16.40 6.83 15.57
CA ASP A 170 -16.46 7.73 16.73
C ASP A 170 -17.22 9.01 16.37
N TRP A 171 -16.97 9.55 15.17
CA TRP A 171 -17.70 10.70 14.65
C TRP A 171 -19.21 10.43 14.52
N LEU A 172 -19.62 9.27 14.01
CA LEU A 172 -21.04 8.90 13.92
C LEU A 172 -21.72 8.87 15.28
N ILE A 173 -21.04 8.30 16.29
CA ILE A 173 -21.54 8.23 17.67
C ILE A 173 -21.69 9.64 18.24
N GLN A 174 -20.67 10.49 18.06
CA GLN A 174 -20.71 11.88 18.54
C GLN A 174 -21.81 12.70 17.86
N GLN A 175 -22.02 12.55 16.54
CA GLN A 175 -23.09 13.26 15.85
C GLN A 175 -24.47 12.84 16.37
N HIS A 176 -24.67 11.53 16.59
CA HIS A 176 -25.93 11.04 17.11
C HIS A 176 -26.19 11.46 18.57
N GLN A 177 -25.15 11.52 19.40
CA GLN A 177 -25.26 12.04 20.78
C GLN A 177 -25.62 13.53 20.82
N ARG A 178 -25.14 14.31 19.84
CA ARG A 178 -25.48 15.73 19.70
C ARG A 178 -26.88 15.93 19.12
N ASP A 179 -27.28 15.08 18.17
CA ASP A 179 -28.56 15.14 17.49
C ASP A 179 -29.13 13.73 17.29
N GLY A 180 -30.14 13.37 18.10
CA GLY A 180 -30.81 12.07 18.01
C GLY A 180 -31.44 11.81 16.64
N GLU A 181 -31.76 12.85 15.87
CA GLU A 181 -32.35 12.76 14.54
C GLU A 181 -31.30 12.78 13.41
N PHE A 182 -30.01 12.81 13.73
CA PHE A 182 -28.90 12.94 12.78
C PHE A 182 -29.04 12.02 11.55
N PHE A 183 -29.29 10.73 11.75
CA PHE A 183 -29.42 9.76 10.65
C PHE A 183 -30.68 9.99 9.80
N SER A 184 -31.76 10.48 10.40
CA SER A 184 -33.00 10.82 9.68
C SER A 184 -32.81 12.07 8.82
N LYS A 185 -32.10 13.08 9.33
CA LYS A 185 -31.74 14.28 8.58
C LYS A 185 -30.80 13.96 7.42
N ALA A 186 -29.76 13.16 7.65
CA ALA A 186 -28.84 12.71 6.61
C ALA A 186 -29.56 11.96 5.47
N LYS A 187 -30.58 11.15 5.80
CA LYS A 187 -31.45 10.49 4.80
C LYS A 187 -32.22 11.50 3.95
N ALA A 188 -32.84 12.51 4.57
CA ALA A 188 -33.59 13.53 3.87
C ALA A 188 -32.69 14.36 2.93
N GLU A 189 -31.51 14.75 3.40
CA GLU A 189 -30.52 15.53 2.63
C GLU A 189 -29.96 14.73 1.44
N SER A 190 -29.62 13.45 1.65
CA SER A 190 -29.17 12.56 0.57
C SER A 190 -30.21 12.40 -0.55
N LYS A 191 -31.50 12.45 -0.20
CA LYS A 191 -32.63 12.41 -1.15
C LYS A 191 -32.79 13.74 -1.90
N ALA A 192 -32.60 14.87 -1.22
CA ALA A 192 -32.63 16.19 -1.84
C ALA A 192 -31.47 16.38 -2.84
N ALA A 193 -30.25 15.96 -2.48
CA ALA A 193 -29.07 15.98 -3.35
C ALA A 193 -29.07 14.87 -4.43
N GLY A 194 -30.16 14.10 -4.55
CA GLY A 194 -30.32 13.03 -5.55
C GLY A 194 -31.36 13.34 -6.64
N ARG A 195 -31.95 14.53 -6.61
CA ARG A 195 -32.72 15.14 -7.70
C ARG A 195 -31.86 16.18 -8.40
#